data_AF-A0A1M6NBQ5-F1
#
_entry.id   AF-A0A1M6NBQ5-F1
#
_cell.length_a   1.000
_cell.length_b   1.000
_cell.length_c   1.000
_cell.angle_alpha   90.00
_cell.angle_beta   90.00
_cell.angle_gamma   90.00
#
_symmetry.space_group_name_H-M   'P 1'
#
loop_
_entity.id
_entity.type
_entity.pdbx_description
1 polymer ?
#
loop_
_entity_poly.entity_id
_entity_poly.type
_entity_poly.pdbx_seq_one_letter_code
_entity_poly.pdbx_strand_id
1 'polypeptide(L)'
;MIISELNNNDYDRILNDFYSSFENGYVFERFLKHFFEELGLDEIEITQRSGDNGIDLKAKRKGFDEDNGLDTINYYIQAKRYSPTSTLPPRFARELRGTLPSGYKGILITTGRFSRRTLEMANEDESRPIIFISGKKLIQMCIDNGIGFTYKPVFNNSMIQQLINESGNIESNTNNIEDAVFKRITVNDARARILSIPSTIYEMIDENANTFEVIINGEARQLRINRNRKYFGGITDIYRDLGIILDGSFNESESYWVYDSDLHRLIVTIYQVN
;
A
#
# COMPACT_ATOMS: atom_id res chain seq x y z
N MET A 1 -8.38 -0.82 11.12
CA MET A 1 -7.83 -1.96 11.89
C MET A 1 -6.33 -1.75 11.98
N ILE A 2 -5.76 -1.55 13.17
CA ILE A 2 -4.31 -1.38 13.30
C ILE A 2 -3.71 -2.78 13.37
N ILE A 3 -3.09 -3.22 12.28
CA ILE A 3 -2.26 -4.42 12.26
C ILE A 3 -0.94 -3.99 12.90
N SER A 4 -0.58 -4.57 14.04
CA SER A 4 0.77 -4.39 14.60
C SER A 4 1.78 -4.79 13.52
N GLU A 5 2.72 -3.90 13.19
CA GLU A 5 3.75 -4.22 12.19
C GLU A 5 4.48 -5.50 12.60
N LEU A 6 4.35 -6.53 11.76
CA LEU A 6 5.04 -7.79 11.95
C LEU A 6 6.54 -7.54 11.75
N ASN A 7 7.35 -7.88 12.75
CA ASN A 7 8.80 -7.87 12.56
C ASN A 7 9.23 -9.03 11.64
N ASN A 8 10.48 -8.99 11.18
CA ASN A 8 11.01 -10.01 10.27
C ASN A 8 10.96 -11.45 10.83
N ASN A 9 11.12 -11.62 12.13
CA ASN A 9 11.09 -12.95 12.76
C ASN A 9 9.66 -13.52 12.78
N ASP A 10 8.65 -12.66 13.04
CA ASP A 10 7.25 -13.07 12.97
C ASP A 10 6.85 -13.45 11.55
N TYR A 11 7.29 -12.70 10.53
CA TYR A 11 7.08 -13.06 9.13
C TYR A 11 7.69 -14.40 8.77
N ASP A 12 8.93 -14.65 9.20
CA ASP A 12 9.60 -15.90 8.89
C ASP A 12 8.91 -17.09 9.59
N ARG A 13 8.43 -16.93 10.84
CA ARG A 13 7.61 -17.95 11.51
C ARG A 13 6.30 -18.22 10.76
N ILE A 14 5.53 -17.18 10.47
CA ILE A 14 4.24 -17.28 9.75
C ILE A 14 4.43 -17.96 8.39
N LEU A 15 5.48 -17.59 7.65
CA LEU A 15 5.76 -18.19 6.34
C LEU A 15 6.13 -19.68 6.46
N ASN A 16 6.84 -20.09 7.51
CA ASN A 16 7.13 -21.51 7.76
C ASN A 16 5.87 -22.29 8.13
N ASP A 17 4.99 -21.73 8.97
CA ASP A 17 3.71 -22.35 9.33
C ASP A 17 2.78 -22.48 8.11
N PHE A 18 2.72 -21.43 7.30
CA PHE A 18 2.00 -21.42 6.03
C PHE A 18 2.53 -22.48 5.07
N TYR A 19 3.85 -22.54 4.84
CA TYR A 19 4.46 -23.58 4.01
C TYR A 19 4.13 -25.00 4.51
N SER A 20 4.13 -25.20 5.82
CA SER A 20 3.88 -26.49 6.47
C SER A 20 2.42 -26.92 6.43
N SER A 21 1.49 -25.97 6.19
CA SER A 21 0.06 -26.24 6.05
C SER A 21 -0.29 -26.99 4.75
N PHE A 22 0.63 -27.03 3.79
CA PHE A 22 0.45 -27.75 2.53
C PHE A 22 1.29 -29.04 2.52
N GLU A 23 0.66 -30.20 2.36
CA GLU A 23 1.38 -31.47 2.28
C GLU A 23 2.29 -31.53 1.04
N ASN A 24 1.78 -31.05 -0.09
CA ASN A 24 2.45 -31.09 -1.39
C ASN A 24 2.01 -29.91 -2.29
N GLY A 25 2.56 -29.84 -3.50
CA GLY A 25 2.25 -28.78 -4.47
C GLY A 25 0.77 -28.69 -4.85
N TYR A 26 0.07 -29.82 -4.94
CA TYR A 26 -1.35 -29.83 -5.31
C TYR A 26 -2.26 -29.23 -4.24
N VAL A 27 -1.95 -29.48 -2.97
CA VAL A 27 -2.70 -28.84 -1.88
C VAL A 27 -2.48 -27.33 -1.90
N PHE A 28 -1.26 -26.89 -2.25
CA PHE A 28 -0.95 -25.48 -2.44
C PHE A 28 -1.72 -24.88 -3.64
N GLU A 29 -1.80 -25.56 -4.78
CA GLU A 29 -2.59 -25.13 -5.94
C GLU A 29 -4.09 -25.00 -5.61
N ARG A 30 -4.64 -25.93 -4.82
CA ARG A 30 -6.03 -25.84 -4.33
C ARG A 30 -6.27 -24.63 -3.43
N PHE A 31 -5.32 -24.30 -2.57
CA PHE A 31 -5.36 -23.06 -1.80
C PHE A 31 -5.30 -21.85 -2.73
N LEU A 32 -4.40 -21.86 -3.72
CA LEU A 32 -4.24 -20.76 -4.65
C LEU A 32 -5.50 -20.46 -5.45
N LYS A 33 -6.32 -21.47 -5.77
CA LYS A 33 -7.63 -21.24 -6.37
C LYS A 33 -8.49 -20.28 -5.53
N HIS A 34 -8.66 -20.58 -4.24
CA HIS A 34 -9.43 -19.72 -3.33
C HIS A 34 -8.74 -18.36 -3.13
N PHE A 35 -7.42 -18.34 -3.00
CA PHE A 35 -6.65 -17.12 -2.89
C PHE A 35 -6.88 -16.16 -4.07
N PHE A 36 -6.89 -16.67 -5.29
CA PHE A 36 -7.12 -15.84 -6.47
C PHE A 36 -8.60 -15.43 -6.64
N GLU A 37 -9.55 -16.27 -6.20
CA GLU A 37 -10.97 -15.90 -6.12
C GLU A 37 -11.16 -14.69 -5.19
N GLU A 38 -10.57 -14.72 -3.99
CA GLU A 38 -10.61 -13.59 -3.03
C GLU A 38 -9.93 -12.32 -3.57
N LEU A 39 -8.96 -12.45 -4.47
CA LEU A 39 -8.33 -11.31 -5.16
C LEU A 39 -9.12 -10.80 -6.37
N GLY A 40 -10.31 -11.35 -6.62
CA GLY A 40 -11.19 -10.95 -7.71
C GLY A 40 -10.74 -11.44 -9.09
N LEU A 41 -10.07 -12.59 -9.16
CA LEU A 41 -9.94 -13.32 -10.43
C LEU A 41 -11.16 -14.25 -10.63
N ASP A 42 -11.49 -14.46 -11.90
CA ASP A 42 -12.61 -15.25 -12.38
C ASP A 42 -12.14 -16.48 -13.17
N GLU A 43 -13.06 -17.42 -13.40
CA GLU A 43 -12.84 -18.61 -14.24
C GLU A 43 -11.56 -19.39 -13.89
N ILE A 44 -11.36 -19.63 -12.59
CA ILE A 44 -10.12 -20.24 -12.09
C ILE A 44 -10.14 -21.76 -12.25
N GLU A 45 -9.22 -22.25 -13.07
CA GLU A 45 -9.05 -23.66 -13.40
C GLU A 45 -7.68 -24.16 -12.91
N ILE A 46 -7.66 -25.27 -12.16
CA ILE A 46 -6.44 -26.02 -11.85
C ILE A 46 -6.18 -26.97 -13.02
N THR A 47 -4.99 -26.91 -13.61
CA THR A 47 -4.61 -27.72 -14.76
C THR A 47 -4.16 -29.13 -14.34
N GLN A 48 -4.23 -30.08 -15.26
CA GLN A 48 -3.77 -31.45 -15.02
C GLN A 48 -2.31 -31.66 -15.45
N ARG A 49 -1.59 -32.42 -14.64
CA ARG A 49 -0.12 -32.65 -14.64
C ARG A 49 0.56 -33.08 -15.95
N SER A 50 -0.18 -33.53 -16.98
CA SER A 50 0.42 -34.12 -18.17
C SER A 50 0.21 -33.23 -19.39
N GLY A 51 1.31 -32.69 -19.93
CA GLY A 51 1.31 -31.91 -21.17
C GLY A 51 0.93 -30.44 -21.04
N ASP A 52 0.86 -29.89 -19.82
CA ASP A 52 0.46 -28.50 -19.54
C ASP A 52 1.62 -27.48 -19.63
N ASN A 53 2.81 -27.91 -20.06
CA ASN A 53 4.04 -27.10 -20.11
C ASN A 53 4.38 -26.39 -18.78
N GLY A 54 3.95 -26.93 -17.64
CA GLY A 54 4.24 -26.39 -16.31
C GLY A 54 3.35 -25.22 -15.90
N ILE A 55 2.19 -25.05 -16.54
CA ILE A 55 1.10 -24.20 -16.05
C ILE A 55 0.31 -24.99 -15.02
N ASP A 56 0.14 -24.45 -13.82
CA ASP A 56 -0.53 -25.11 -12.69
C ASP A 56 -1.98 -24.57 -12.49
N LEU A 57 -2.23 -23.29 -12.85
CA LEU A 57 -3.59 -22.72 -12.89
C LEU A 57 -3.77 -21.78 -14.09
N LYS A 58 -5.03 -21.60 -14.50
CA LYS A 58 -5.48 -20.55 -15.43
C LYS A 58 -6.57 -19.73 -14.77
N ALA A 59 -6.58 -18.43 -15.02
CA ALA A 59 -7.60 -17.52 -14.50
C ALA A 59 -7.80 -16.34 -15.43
N LYS A 60 -8.88 -15.61 -15.22
CA LYS A 60 -9.20 -14.37 -15.95
C LYS A 60 -9.45 -13.23 -14.97
N ARG A 61 -9.31 -12.01 -15.44
CA ARG A 61 -9.86 -10.82 -14.78
C ARG A 61 -10.69 -10.08 -15.82
N LYS A 62 -11.99 -10.00 -15.57
CA LYS A 62 -12.88 -9.20 -16.41
C LYS A 62 -12.57 -7.72 -16.20
N GLY A 63 -12.62 -6.97 -17.29
CA GLY A 63 -12.58 -5.52 -17.22
C GLY A 63 -13.99 -4.94 -17.16
N PHE A 64 -14.17 -3.74 -17.71
CA PHE A 64 -15.45 -3.04 -17.71
C PHE A 64 -16.41 -3.55 -18.79
N ASP A 65 -15.89 -4.12 -19.88
CA ASP A 65 -16.72 -4.65 -20.97
C ASP A 65 -16.98 -6.14 -20.74
N GLU A 66 -17.87 -6.44 -19.78
CA GLU A 66 -18.21 -7.83 -19.45
C GLU A 66 -18.92 -8.57 -20.59
N ASP A 67 -19.63 -7.84 -21.45
CA ASP A 67 -20.42 -8.42 -22.54
C ASP A 67 -19.56 -8.89 -23.71
N ASN A 68 -18.58 -8.08 -24.13
CA ASN A 68 -17.70 -8.42 -25.26
C ASN A 68 -16.31 -8.89 -24.83
N GLY A 69 -15.94 -8.67 -23.56
CA GLY A 69 -14.68 -9.13 -22.98
C GLY A 69 -13.44 -8.49 -23.56
N LEU A 70 -13.55 -7.32 -24.22
CA LEU A 70 -12.45 -6.67 -24.94
C LEU A 70 -11.26 -6.33 -24.03
N ASP A 71 -11.51 -6.07 -22.76
CA ASP A 71 -10.50 -5.74 -21.75
C ASP A 71 -10.26 -6.87 -20.73
N THR A 72 -10.63 -8.11 -21.09
CA THR A 72 -10.34 -9.29 -20.28
C THR A 72 -8.84 -9.60 -20.26
N ILE A 73 -8.29 -9.73 -19.06
CA ILE A 73 -6.90 -10.17 -18.88
C ILE A 73 -6.89 -11.67 -18.58
N ASN A 74 -6.16 -12.43 -19.40
CA ASN A 74 -5.97 -13.86 -19.18
C ASN A 74 -4.63 -14.13 -18.47
N TYR A 75 -4.67 -14.98 -17.46
CA TYR A 75 -3.52 -15.35 -16.63
C TYR A 75 -3.18 -16.83 -16.77
N TYR A 76 -1.92 -17.13 -17.04
CA TYR A 76 -1.34 -18.45 -16.78
C TYR A 76 -0.46 -18.38 -15.54
N ILE A 77 -0.69 -19.31 -14.61
CA ILE A 77 -0.12 -19.28 -13.28
C ILE A 77 0.72 -20.52 -13.09
N GLN A 78 1.97 -20.33 -12.69
CA GLN A 78 2.87 -21.39 -12.27
C GLN A 78 3.12 -21.26 -10.76
N ALA A 79 2.77 -22.30 -10.02
CA ALA A 79 2.87 -22.42 -8.58
C ALA A 79 4.01 -23.36 -8.18
N LYS A 80 4.84 -22.92 -7.24
CA LYS A 80 5.95 -23.74 -6.73
C LYS A 80 6.04 -23.67 -5.21
N ARG A 81 5.58 -24.73 -4.54
CA ARG A 81 5.71 -24.91 -3.08
C ARG A 81 7.14 -25.32 -2.73
N TYR A 82 8.02 -24.35 -2.50
CA TYR A 82 9.42 -24.55 -2.12
C TYR A 82 9.64 -24.10 -0.68
N SER A 83 10.66 -24.65 0.00
CA SER A 83 11.01 -24.21 1.35
C SER A 83 11.20 -22.68 1.39
N PRO A 84 10.78 -21.97 2.45
CA PRO A 84 10.89 -20.51 2.57
C PRO A 84 12.30 -19.93 2.36
N THR A 85 13.35 -20.73 2.58
CA THR A 85 14.75 -20.35 2.36
C THR A 85 15.23 -20.60 0.93
N SER A 86 14.50 -21.39 0.14
CA SER A 86 14.86 -21.74 -1.23
C SER A 86 14.61 -20.58 -2.19
N THR A 87 15.54 -20.38 -3.12
CA THR A 87 15.44 -19.36 -4.16
C THR A 87 15.10 -20.00 -5.49
N LEU A 88 14.01 -19.56 -6.10
CA LEU A 88 13.61 -20.02 -7.42
C LEU A 88 14.58 -19.48 -8.50
N PRO A 89 15.07 -20.35 -9.40
CA PRO A 89 15.97 -19.97 -10.47
C PRO A 89 15.25 -19.28 -11.64
N PRO A 90 15.95 -18.40 -12.40
CA PRO A 90 15.40 -17.66 -13.55
C PRO A 90 14.75 -18.51 -14.65
N ARG A 91 15.10 -19.80 -14.75
CA ARG A 91 14.55 -20.69 -15.79
C ARG A 91 13.02 -20.79 -15.75
N PHE A 92 12.41 -20.77 -14.56
CA PHE A 92 10.95 -20.88 -14.41
C PHE A 92 10.25 -19.69 -15.06
N ALA A 93 10.80 -18.48 -14.93
CA ALA A 93 10.27 -17.30 -15.60
C ALA A 93 10.35 -17.42 -17.14
N ARG A 94 11.46 -17.94 -17.67
CA ARG A 94 11.62 -18.14 -19.13
C ARG A 94 10.68 -19.20 -19.67
N GLU A 95 10.57 -20.32 -18.96
CA GLU A 95 9.67 -21.43 -19.31
C GLU A 95 8.22 -20.93 -19.32
N LEU A 96 7.77 -20.27 -18.24
CA LEU A 96 6.43 -19.67 -18.18
C LEU A 96 6.21 -18.69 -19.34
N ARG A 97 7.14 -17.76 -19.59
CA ARG A 97 7.03 -16.80 -20.70
C ARG A 97 6.88 -17.48 -22.06
N GLY A 98 7.63 -18.56 -22.28
CA GLY A 98 7.59 -19.35 -23.51
C GLY A 98 6.21 -19.98 -23.76
N THR A 99 5.44 -20.25 -22.72
CA THR A 99 4.09 -20.81 -22.81
C THR A 99 2.97 -19.78 -22.98
N LEU A 100 3.24 -18.50 -22.67
CA LEU A 100 2.23 -17.44 -22.73
C LEU A 100 1.86 -17.10 -24.18
N PRO A 101 0.56 -17.12 -24.54
CA PRO A 101 0.09 -16.45 -25.74
C PRO A 101 0.36 -14.93 -25.67
N SER A 102 0.43 -14.26 -26.83
CA SER A 102 0.56 -12.80 -26.85
C SER A 102 -0.66 -12.15 -26.19
N GLY A 103 -0.43 -11.14 -25.34
CA GLY A 103 -1.48 -10.44 -24.59
C GLY A 103 -1.89 -11.12 -23.27
N TYR A 104 -1.41 -12.34 -23.00
CA TYR A 104 -1.62 -13.02 -21.72
C TYR A 104 -0.56 -12.56 -20.71
N LYS A 105 -0.90 -12.66 -19.42
CA LYS A 105 0.03 -12.37 -18.33
C LYS A 105 0.41 -13.65 -17.60
N GLY A 106 1.67 -13.76 -17.20
CA GLY A 106 2.14 -14.84 -16.34
C GLY A 106 2.09 -14.46 -14.87
N ILE A 107 1.77 -15.40 -13.99
CA ILE A 107 2.02 -15.28 -12.55
C ILE A 107 2.94 -16.42 -12.13
N LEU A 108 4.13 -16.10 -11.64
CA LEU A 108 5.00 -17.06 -10.98
C LEU A 108 4.90 -16.86 -9.47
N ILE A 109 4.31 -17.83 -8.79
CA ILE A 109 4.01 -17.78 -7.36
C ILE A 109 4.72 -18.91 -6.60
N THR A 110 5.31 -18.58 -5.45
CA THR A 110 6.06 -19.54 -4.64
C THR A 110 5.99 -19.22 -3.16
N THR A 111 6.13 -20.23 -2.30
CA THR A 111 6.38 -20.09 -0.86
C THR A 111 7.85 -19.75 -0.54
N GLY A 112 8.74 -19.82 -1.53
CA GLY A 112 10.16 -19.46 -1.41
C GLY A 112 10.47 -18.01 -1.82
N ARG A 113 11.66 -17.78 -2.36
CA ARG A 113 12.19 -16.46 -2.75
C ARG A 113 12.49 -16.39 -4.25
N PHE A 114 12.59 -15.20 -4.79
CA PHE A 114 13.15 -14.95 -6.12
C PHE A 114 14.50 -14.25 -6.00
N SER A 115 15.45 -14.59 -6.87
CA SER A 115 16.68 -13.82 -6.98
C SER A 115 16.42 -12.49 -7.67
N ARG A 116 17.24 -11.46 -7.41
CA ARG A 116 17.14 -10.16 -8.08
C ARG A 116 17.13 -10.30 -9.61
N ARG A 117 18.01 -11.15 -10.14
CA ARG A 117 18.08 -11.51 -11.56
C ARG A 117 16.77 -12.07 -12.11
N THR A 118 16.02 -12.84 -11.31
CA THR A 118 14.72 -13.37 -11.74
C THR A 118 13.67 -12.27 -11.80
N LEU A 119 13.67 -11.36 -10.82
CA LEU A 119 12.74 -10.23 -10.77
C LEU A 119 12.97 -9.24 -11.92
N GLU A 120 14.23 -9.00 -12.30
CA GLU A 120 14.60 -8.19 -13.47
C GLU A 120 13.95 -8.71 -14.76
N MET A 121 13.58 -9.99 -14.82
CA MET A 121 12.94 -10.58 -16.00
C MET A 121 11.50 -10.16 -16.19
N ALA A 122 10.83 -9.51 -15.23
CA ALA A 122 9.38 -9.24 -15.27
C ALA A 122 8.95 -8.60 -16.60
N ASN A 123 9.73 -7.62 -17.06
CA ASN A 123 9.43 -6.74 -18.18
C ASN A 123 10.34 -6.94 -19.39
N GLU A 124 11.03 -8.08 -19.51
CA GLU A 124 11.91 -8.35 -20.67
C GLU A 124 11.14 -8.39 -22.01
N ASP A 125 9.87 -8.76 -21.98
CA ASP A 125 8.95 -8.71 -23.13
C ASP A 125 7.59 -8.20 -22.65
N GLU A 126 7.25 -7.00 -23.10
CA GLU A 126 6.04 -6.26 -22.75
C GLU A 126 4.75 -6.96 -23.23
N SER A 127 4.84 -7.80 -24.27
CA SER A 127 3.68 -8.51 -24.81
C SER A 127 3.28 -9.73 -23.97
N ARG A 128 4.16 -10.17 -23.06
CA ARG A 128 4.01 -11.36 -22.20
C ARG A 128 4.60 -11.11 -20.80
N PRO A 129 4.06 -10.14 -20.03
CA PRO A 129 4.64 -9.76 -18.75
C PRO A 129 4.46 -10.87 -17.70
N ILE A 130 5.40 -10.95 -16.76
CA ILE A 130 5.34 -11.90 -15.64
C ILE A 130 5.28 -11.17 -14.31
N ILE A 131 4.29 -11.53 -13.49
CA ILE A 131 4.10 -11.07 -12.12
C ILE A 131 4.77 -12.09 -11.19
N PHE A 132 5.62 -11.61 -10.28
CA PHE A 132 6.27 -12.44 -9.27
C PHE A 132 5.61 -12.28 -7.90
N ILE A 133 5.25 -13.40 -7.28
CA ILE A 133 4.69 -13.46 -5.93
C ILE A 133 5.55 -14.41 -5.08
N SER A 134 6.46 -13.84 -4.29
CA SER A 134 7.31 -14.59 -3.35
C SER A 134 6.54 -14.99 -2.10
N GLY A 135 7.12 -15.86 -1.26
CA GLY A 135 6.47 -16.30 -0.03
C GLY A 135 6.10 -15.14 0.90
N LYS A 136 7.02 -14.17 1.08
CA LYS A 136 6.73 -12.97 1.88
C LYS A 136 5.60 -12.13 1.28
N LYS A 137 5.60 -11.91 -0.03
CA LYS A 137 4.53 -11.16 -0.72
C LYS A 137 3.19 -11.89 -0.65
N LEU A 138 3.20 -13.22 -0.77
CA LEU A 138 2.01 -14.05 -0.62
C LEU A 138 1.40 -13.93 0.77
N ILE A 139 2.21 -14.00 1.83
CA ILE A 139 1.74 -13.78 3.20
C ILE A 139 1.18 -12.38 3.39
N GLN A 140 1.87 -11.35 2.89
CA GLN A 140 1.37 -9.99 2.95
C GLN A 140 -0.02 -9.88 2.30
N MET A 141 -0.17 -10.39 1.09
CA MET A 141 -1.46 -10.41 0.39
C MET A 141 -2.53 -11.19 1.16
N CYS A 142 -2.17 -12.29 1.83
CA CYS A 142 -3.10 -13.04 2.68
C CYS A 142 -3.53 -12.21 3.90
N ILE A 143 -2.62 -11.47 4.53
CA ILE A 143 -2.94 -10.58 5.66
C ILE A 143 -3.86 -9.45 5.19
N ASP A 144 -3.53 -8.79 4.07
CA ASP A 144 -4.27 -7.65 3.55
C ASP A 144 -5.70 -8.01 3.17
N ASN A 145 -5.92 -9.25 2.70
CA ASN A 145 -7.22 -9.77 2.28
C ASN A 145 -7.88 -10.68 3.34
N GLY A 146 -7.32 -10.79 4.55
CA GLY A 146 -7.88 -11.62 5.63
C GLY A 146 -7.90 -13.13 5.36
N ILE A 147 -7.08 -13.63 4.43
CA ILE A 147 -7.06 -15.03 4.00
C ILE A 147 -6.24 -15.87 5.00
N GLY A 148 -6.92 -16.73 5.77
CA GLY A 148 -6.26 -17.62 6.72
C GLY A 148 -5.77 -16.95 8.01
N PHE A 149 -6.18 -15.70 8.25
CA PHE A 149 -5.88 -14.96 9.48
C PHE A 149 -7.16 -14.71 10.28
N THR A 150 -7.10 -15.00 11.58
CA THR A 150 -8.15 -14.66 12.52
C THR A 150 -7.71 -13.49 13.37
N TYR A 151 -8.55 -12.48 13.50
CA TYR A 151 -8.24 -11.30 14.30
C TYR A 151 -8.93 -11.37 15.65
N LYS A 152 -8.14 -11.27 16.72
CA LYS A 152 -8.64 -11.11 18.07
C LYS A 152 -8.63 -9.62 18.42
N PRO A 153 -9.78 -8.99 18.72
CA PRO A 153 -9.77 -7.61 19.19
C PRO A 153 -9.00 -7.53 20.51
N VAL A 154 -8.05 -6.61 20.59
CA VAL A 154 -7.26 -6.35 21.79
C VAL A 154 -7.60 -4.95 22.27
N PHE A 155 -8.06 -4.85 23.51
CA PHE A 155 -8.27 -3.56 24.16
C PHE A 155 -6.91 -2.95 24.49
N ASN A 156 -6.62 -1.79 23.92
CA ASN A 156 -5.39 -1.06 24.17
C ASN A 156 -5.68 0.15 25.08
N ASN A 157 -5.46 -0.03 26.39
CA ASN A 157 -5.68 1.04 27.35
C ASN A 157 -4.82 2.28 27.06
N SER A 158 -3.57 2.14 26.61
CA SER A 158 -2.74 3.32 26.32
C SER A 158 -3.26 4.10 25.12
N MET A 159 -3.85 3.43 24.13
CA MET A 159 -4.55 4.09 23.02
C MET A 159 -5.78 4.85 23.52
N ILE A 160 -6.55 4.27 24.44
CA ILE A 160 -7.68 4.98 25.09
C ILE A 160 -7.17 6.19 25.90
N GLN A 161 -6.08 6.05 26.65
CA GLN A 161 -5.48 7.18 27.38
C GLN A 161 -4.94 8.25 26.43
N GLN A 162 -4.38 7.89 25.28
CA GLN A 162 -3.99 8.84 24.23
C GLN A 162 -5.21 9.59 23.70
N LEU A 163 -6.29 8.89 23.37
CA LEU A 163 -7.54 9.52 22.94
C LEU A 163 -8.14 10.42 24.03
N ILE A 164 -8.08 10.03 25.30
CA ILE A 164 -8.53 10.85 26.43
C ILE A 164 -7.62 12.07 26.63
N ASN A 165 -6.31 11.93 26.49
CA ASN A 165 -5.36 13.03 26.66
C ASN A 165 -5.36 13.99 25.47
N GLU A 166 -5.60 13.47 24.26
CA GLU A 166 -5.99 14.27 23.11
C GLU A 166 -7.29 15.00 23.45
N SER A 167 -8.32 14.30 23.95
CA SER A 167 -9.59 14.90 24.39
C SER A 167 -9.44 15.97 25.50
N GLY A 168 -8.44 15.80 26.40
CA GLY A 168 -8.11 16.72 27.48
C GLY A 168 -7.24 17.92 27.05
N ASN A 169 -6.59 17.84 25.89
CA ASN A 169 -6.09 18.99 25.15
C ASN A 169 -7.15 19.59 24.19
N ILE A 170 -8.32 18.94 24.10
CA ILE A 170 -9.45 19.29 23.25
C ILE A 170 -10.64 19.82 24.07
N GLU A 171 -10.41 20.42 25.23
CA GLU A 171 -11.35 21.46 25.71
C GLU A 171 -11.30 22.74 24.82
N SER A 172 -10.73 22.67 23.62
CA SER A 172 -10.82 23.70 22.58
C SER A 172 -11.04 23.24 21.12
N ASN A 173 -11.15 21.95 20.76
CA ASN A 173 -10.97 21.56 19.32
C ASN A 173 -11.79 20.41 18.69
N THR A 174 -12.77 19.76 19.33
CA THR A 174 -13.47 18.58 18.76
C THR A 174 -14.59 18.90 17.76
N ASN A 175 -14.88 20.16 17.48
CA ASN A 175 -15.95 20.51 16.55
C ASN A 175 -15.52 20.57 15.07
N ASN A 176 -14.24 20.33 14.71
CA ASN A 176 -13.71 20.79 13.42
C ASN A 176 -13.13 19.74 12.45
N ILE A 177 -13.10 18.43 12.74
CA ILE A 177 -12.51 17.44 11.80
C ILE A 177 -13.50 17.02 10.69
N GLU A 178 -14.80 16.94 10.95
CA GLU A 178 -15.79 16.62 9.89
C GLU A 178 -15.88 17.71 8.80
N ASP A 179 -15.61 18.97 9.17
CA ASP A 179 -15.59 20.12 8.25
C ASP A 179 -14.18 20.45 7.71
N ALA A 180 -13.17 19.65 8.05
CA ALA A 180 -11.78 19.92 7.66
C ALA A 180 -11.57 19.69 6.16
N VAL A 181 -10.87 20.64 5.53
CA VAL A 181 -10.52 20.54 4.11
C VAL A 181 -9.34 19.58 3.95
N PHE A 182 -9.62 18.43 3.35
CA PHE A 182 -8.59 17.46 2.98
C PHE A 182 -7.70 17.96 1.84
N LYS A 183 -6.39 17.71 1.94
CA LYS A 183 -5.44 17.86 0.87
C LYS A 183 -4.26 16.89 1.01
N ARG A 184 -3.89 16.24 -0.09
CA ARG A 184 -2.68 15.42 -0.16
C ARG A 184 -1.43 16.28 -0.24
N ILE A 185 -0.41 15.92 0.55
CA ILE A 185 0.97 16.37 0.41
C ILE A 185 1.68 15.39 -0.51
N THR A 186 2.07 15.85 -1.70
CA THR A 186 2.73 15.00 -2.69
C THR A 186 4.23 14.87 -2.43
N VAL A 187 4.87 13.88 -3.05
CA VAL A 187 6.34 13.76 -3.07
C VAL A 187 7.03 15.05 -3.55
N ASN A 188 6.42 15.76 -4.51
CA ASN A 188 6.98 17.01 -5.02
C ASN A 188 6.88 18.15 -4.00
N ASP A 189 5.79 18.19 -3.21
CA ASP A 189 5.65 19.16 -2.11
C ASP A 189 6.70 18.91 -1.03
N ALA A 190 6.87 17.63 -0.64
CA ALA A 190 7.91 17.20 0.29
C ALA A 190 9.32 17.55 -0.22
N ARG A 191 9.62 17.28 -1.49
CA ARG A 191 10.91 17.64 -2.12
C ARG A 191 11.15 19.15 -2.15
N ALA A 192 10.11 19.92 -2.46
CA ALA A 192 10.15 21.38 -2.48
C ALA A 192 10.15 21.99 -1.07
N ARG A 193 9.89 21.21 -0.02
CA ARG A 193 9.77 21.64 1.38
C ARG A 193 8.69 22.71 1.53
N ILE A 194 7.54 22.45 0.93
CA ILE A 194 6.37 23.33 0.97
C ILE A 194 5.16 22.60 1.51
N LEU A 195 4.34 23.32 2.26
CA LEU A 195 3.01 22.88 2.66
C LEU A 195 1.97 23.64 1.84
N SER A 196 1.48 23.02 0.77
CA SER A 196 0.55 23.66 -0.17
C SER A 196 -0.83 23.86 0.46
N ILE A 197 -1.37 25.07 0.36
CA ILE A 197 -2.62 25.46 1.03
C ILE A 197 -3.82 25.09 0.14
N PRO A 198 -4.89 24.47 0.66
CA PRO A 198 -6.12 24.25 -0.10
C PRO A 198 -6.73 25.59 -0.56
N SER A 199 -7.33 25.64 -1.76
CA SER A 199 -7.88 26.90 -2.30
C SER A 199 -8.95 27.52 -1.41
N THR A 200 -9.83 26.69 -0.84
CA THR A 200 -10.89 27.12 0.10
C THR A 200 -10.31 27.79 1.33
N ILE A 201 -9.25 27.22 1.91
CA ILE A 201 -8.54 27.81 3.06
C ILE A 201 -7.81 29.09 2.63
N TYR A 202 -7.19 29.10 1.45
CA TYR A 202 -6.50 30.28 0.92
C TYR A 202 -7.43 31.47 0.70
N GLU A 203 -8.70 31.23 0.38
CA GLU A 203 -9.73 32.27 0.22
C GLU A 203 -10.22 32.84 1.56
N MET A 204 -10.00 32.13 2.67
CA MET A 204 -10.44 32.54 4.01
C MET A 204 -9.38 33.34 4.79
N ILE A 205 -8.10 33.24 4.42
CA ILE A 205 -7.00 33.88 5.15
C ILE A 205 -6.83 35.36 4.77
N ASP A 206 -6.50 36.21 5.75
CA ASP A 206 -6.28 37.66 5.54
C ASP A 206 -5.28 37.93 4.41
N GLU A 207 -5.68 38.73 3.41
CA GLU A 207 -4.89 39.07 2.22
C GLU A 207 -3.63 39.90 2.54
N ASN A 208 -3.61 40.63 3.64
CA ASN A 208 -2.54 41.56 3.99
C ASN A 208 -1.42 40.90 4.82
N ALA A 209 -1.71 39.76 5.45
CA ALA A 209 -0.74 39.03 6.26
C ALA A 209 0.26 38.22 5.40
N ASN A 210 1.54 38.23 5.77
CA ASN A 210 2.59 37.46 5.10
C ASN A 210 3.14 36.30 5.94
N THR A 211 2.74 36.26 7.21
CA THR A 211 3.11 35.23 8.19
C THR A 211 1.85 34.85 8.95
N PHE A 212 1.70 33.56 9.24
CA PHE A 212 0.55 33.02 9.94
C PHE A 212 1.02 32.11 11.08
N GLU A 213 0.28 32.16 12.19
CA GLU A 213 0.36 31.13 13.21
C GLU A 213 -0.39 29.89 12.69
N VAL A 214 0.36 28.82 12.45
CA VAL A 214 -0.15 27.54 11.98
C VAL A 214 0.11 26.50 13.06
N ILE A 215 -0.95 25.90 13.57
CA ILE A 215 -0.90 24.81 14.54
C ILE A 215 -0.84 23.51 13.75
N ILE A 216 0.32 22.86 13.73
CA ILE A 216 0.53 21.60 13.01
C ILE A 216 0.66 20.46 14.02
N ASN A 217 -0.25 19.48 13.97
CA ASN A 217 -0.33 18.36 14.93
C ASN A 217 -0.23 18.80 16.41
N GLY A 218 -0.87 19.93 16.74
CA GLY A 218 -0.89 20.50 18.10
C GLY A 218 0.24 21.47 18.43
N GLU A 219 1.24 21.63 17.56
CA GLU A 219 2.35 22.57 17.77
C GLU A 219 2.19 23.87 16.96
N ALA A 220 2.17 25.01 17.63
CA ALA A 220 2.09 26.31 16.98
C ALA A 220 3.44 26.72 16.37
N ARG A 221 3.41 27.15 15.10
CA ARG A 221 4.56 27.62 14.34
C ARG A 221 4.21 28.89 13.57
N GLN A 222 5.15 29.82 13.47
CA GLN A 222 5.03 31.00 12.60
C GLN A 222 5.56 30.66 11.22
N LEU A 223 4.67 30.52 10.24
CA LEU A 223 5.03 30.14 8.86
C LEU A 223 4.79 31.30 7.89
N ARG A 224 5.74 31.47 6.96
CA ARG A 224 5.63 32.47 5.90
C ARG A 224 4.89 31.90 4.70
N ILE A 225 3.89 32.63 4.20
CA ILE A 225 3.16 32.26 2.99
C ILE A 225 3.88 32.75 1.73
N ASN A 226 3.87 31.93 0.69
CA ASN A 226 4.10 32.36 -0.68
C ASN A 226 2.76 32.45 -1.41
N ARG A 227 2.23 33.67 -1.55
CA ARG A 227 0.90 33.92 -2.14
C ARG A 227 0.80 33.53 -3.61
N ASN A 228 1.85 33.82 -4.40
CA ASN A 228 1.88 33.51 -5.83
C ASN A 228 1.75 32.01 -6.12
N ARG A 229 2.22 31.17 -5.20
CA ARG A 229 2.23 29.70 -5.34
C ARG A 229 1.40 28.98 -4.27
N LYS A 230 0.65 29.73 -3.45
CA LYS A 230 -0.29 29.25 -2.41
C LYS A 230 0.29 28.15 -1.51
N TYR A 231 1.42 28.40 -0.86
CA TYR A 231 2.02 27.45 0.09
C TYR A 231 2.68 28.13 1.29
N PHE A 232 2.83 27.39 2.39
CA PHE A 232 3.71 27.75 3.51
C PHE A 232 5.10 27.16 3.35
N GLY A 233 6.13 27.99 3.54
CA GLY A 233 7.53 27.55 3.59
C GLY A 233 8.01 27.39 5.04
N GLY A 234 9.21 26.83 5.22
CA GLY A 234 9.82 26.66 6.54
C GLY A 234 9.35 25.40 7.28
N ILE A 235 8.80 24.42 6.56
CA ILE A 235 8.22 23.19 7.14
C ILE A 235 9.21 22.01 7.23
N THR A 236 10.50 22.24 6.92
CA THR A 236 11.49 21.16 6.76
C THR A 236 11.62 20.30 8.02
N ASP A 237 11.69 20.93 9.20
CA ASP A 237 11.89 20.20 10.45
C ASP A 237 10.61 19.42 10.81
N ILE A 238 9.44 20.00 10.57
CA ILE A 238 8.15 19.34 10.70
C ILE A 238 8.08 18.08 9.83
N TYR A 239 8.51 18.18 8.57
CA TYR A 239 8.50 17.04 7.65
C TYR A 239 9.51 15.96 8.06
N ARG A 240 10.60 16.30 8.74
CA ARG A 240 11.53 15.31 9.29
C ARG A 240 10.93 14.62 10.51
N ASP A 241 10.37 15.39 11.43
CA ASP A 241 9.76 14.89 12.67
C ASP A 241 8.58 13.96 12.37
N LEU A 242 7.83 14.26 11.30
CA LEU A 242 6.73 13.43 10.80
C LEU A 242 7.18 12.32 9.84
N GLY A 243 8.49 12.11 9.60
CA GLY A 243 8.99 11.06 8.71
C GLY A 243 8.63 11.22 7.22
N ILE A 244 8.15 12.39 6.81
CA ILE A 244 7.84 12.74 5.42
C ILE A 244 9.14 12.92 4.61
N ILE A 245 10.18 13.44 5.25
CA ILE A 245 11.54 13.50 4.73
C ILE A 245 12.43 12.62 5.60
N LEU A 246 12.94 11.51 5.05
CA LEU A 246 13.81 10.58 5.77
C LEU A 246 14.98 10.15 4.88
N ASP A 247 16.22 10.45 5.29
CA ASP A 247 17.46 10.01 4.62
C ASP A 247 17.49 10.18 3.08
N GLY A 248 16.93 11.29 2.59
CA GLY A 248 16.87 11.61 1.15
C GLY A 248 15.69 10.98 0.40
N SER A 249 14.85 10.20 1.08
CA SER A 249 13.54 9.76 0.60
C SER A 249 12.43 10.75 1.00
N PHE A 250 11.34 10.75 0.22
CA PHE A 250 10.20 11.65 0.37
C PHE A 250 8.92 10.82 0.28
N ASN A 251 8.07 10.90 1.30
CA ASN A 251 6.83 10.13 1.39
C ASN A 251 5.61 11.01 1.11
N GLU A 252 4.53 10.41 0.63
CA GLU A 252 3.23 11.08 0.55
C GLU A 252 2.58 11.15 1.93
N SER A 253 1.75 12.17 2.15
CA SER A 253 1.02 12.34 3.40
C SER A 253 -0.33 13.00 3.13
N GLU A 254 -1.23 12.87 4.10
CA GLU A 254 -2.52 13.52 4.10
C GLU A 254 -2.49 14.71 5.04
N SER A 255 -3.16 15.80 4.66
CA SER A 255 -3.33 16.97 5.51
C SER A 255 -4.79 17.39 5.57
N TYR A 256 -5.25 17.76 6.75
CA TYR A 256 -6.61 18.16 7.05
C TYR A 256 -6.56 19.57 7.64
N TRP A 257 -7.24 20.50 7.00
CA TRP A 257 -7.10 21.93 7.27
C TRP A 257 -8.37 22.53 7.82
N VAL A 258 -8.20 23.35 8.85
CA VAL A 258 -9.27 24.15 9.44
C VAL A 258 -8.74 25.57 9.60
N TYR A 259 -9.57 26.55 9.23
CA TYR A 259 -9.32 27.95 9.55
C TYR A 259 -10.30 28.39 10.62
N ASP A 260 -9.77 28.79 11.76
CA ASP A 260 -10.54 29.41 12.83
C ASP A 260 -10.62 30.91 12.56
N SER A 261 -11.79 31.38 12.11
CA SER A 261 -12.03 32.79 11.80
C SER A 261 -12.03 33.69 13.04
N ASP A 262 -12.41 33.16 14.20
CA ASP A 262 -12.52 33.94 15.43
C ASP A 262 -11.11 34.21 16.00
N LEU A 263 -10.26 33.20 15.99
CA LEU A 263 -8.88 33.27 16.48
C LEU A 263 -7.85 33.63 15.40
N HIS A 264 -8.27 33.73 14.14
CA HIS A 264 -7.40 33.98 12.97
C HIS A 264 -6.24 32.98 12.86
N ARG A 265 -6.53 31.70 13.15
CA ARG A 265 -5.52 30.63 13.23
C ARG A 265 -5.77 29.55 12.21
N LEU A 266 -4.69 28.98 11.70
CA LEU A 266 -4.74 27.79 10.85
C LEU A 266 -4.39 26.56 11.67
N ILE A 267 -5.22 25.54 11.58
CA ILE A 267 -4.98 24.24 12.20
C ILE A 267 -4.80 23.24 11.06
N VAL A 268 -3.71 22.49 11.11
CA VAL A 268 -3.38 21.48 10.11
C VAL A 268 -3.01 20.19 10.81
N THR A 269 -3.79 19.15 10.55
CA THR A 269 -3.47 17.80 11.01
C THR A 269 -2.87 17.02 9.85
N ILE A 270 -1.67 16.46 10.04
CA ILE A 270 -0.93 15.73 9.01
C ILE A 270 -0.76 14.27 9.45
N TYR A 271 -1.15 13.35 8.57
CA TYR A 271 -1.00 11.91 8.73
C TYR A 271 -0.12 11.34 7.62
N GLN A 272 0.73 10.37 7.95
CA GLN A 272 1.45 9.61 6.93
C GLN A 272 0.49 8.66 6.20
N VAL A 273 0.66 8.54 4.89
CA VAL A 273 -0.01 7.49 4.12
C VAL A 273 0.80 6.21 4.31
N ASN A 274 0.18 5.19 4.91
CA ASN A 274 0.76 3.84 5.03
C ASN A 274 0.83 3.14 3.68
#